data_AF-A0A1F2X769-F1
#
_entry.id   AF-A0A1F2X769-F1
#
_cell.length_a   1.000
_cell.length_b   1.000
_cell.length_c   1.000
_cell.angle_alpha   90.00
_cell.angle_beta   90.00
_cell.angle_gamma   90.00
#
_symmetry.space_group_name_H-M   'P 1'
#
loop_
_entity.id
_entity.type
_entity.pdbx_description
1 polymer ?
#
loop_
_entity_poly.entity_id
_entity_poly.type
_entity_poly.pdbx_seq_one_letter_code
_entity_poly.pdbx_strand_id
1 'polypeptide(L)'
;MPEVSEDATLLIAASWQALGRVASGDPATLVCDCTIVLVFAGFYIEANLNHIVATLDREGKLAELLRPKSPGLQQKLAWFYLKCVDRMDVTEMHQLGDKALLARLRDVFPGFGEIYNFRNDVAHGRIDRTLANPDSVTELRTKAKRIVQKLFEIALDAGHDIPRLVTYQMAVSSEQSTQGTTDAG
;
A
#
# COMPACT_ATOMS: atom_id res chain seq x y z
N MET A 1 -0.03 13.23 5.69
CA MET A 1 -0.47 11.83 5.50
C MET A 1 0.61 10.92 6.08
N PRO A 2 0.26 9.85 6.82
CA PRO A 2 1.21 8.92 7.43
C PRO A 2 2.17 8.22 6.45
N GLU A 3 1.91 8.34 5.15
CA GLU A 3 2.65 7.69 4.06
C GLU A 3 3.76 8.58 3.45
N VAL A 4 3.89 9.81 3.93
CA VAL A 4 4.91 10.81 3.51
C VAL A 4 5.62 11.43 4.72
N SER A 5 5.31 10.95 5.92
CA SER A 5 5.82 11.46 7.20
C SER A 5 7.01 10.62 7.65
N GLU A 6 7.91 11.23 8.44
CA GLU A 6 9.02 10.55 9.15
C GLU A 6 8.55 9.33 9.97
N ASP A 7 7.24 9.22 10.21
CA ASP A 7 6.57 8.17 10.99
C ASP A 7 6.26 6.87 10.22
N ALA A 8 6.51 6.79 8.90
CA ALA A 8 6.21 5.58 8.11
C ALA A 8 6.92 4.32 8.68
N THR A 9 8.11 4.52 9.24
CA THR A 9 8.89 3.53 9.99
C THR A 9 8.15 3.03 11.23
N LEU A 10 7.73 3.94 12.12
CA LEU A 10 7.00 3.63 13.36
C LEU A 10 5.71 2.87 13.08
N LEU A 11 5.06 3.24 12.00
CA LEU A 11 3.81 2.67 11.54
C LEU A 11 4.03 1.22 11.03
N ILE A 12 5.08 0.96 10.23
CA ILE A 12 5.44 -0.41 9.82
C ILE A 12 5.88 -1.28 11.01
N ALA A 13 6.58 -0.70 11.98
CA ALA A 13 6.95 -1.40 13.21
C ALA A 13 5.75 -1.75 14.08
N ALA A 14 4.79 -0.85 14.24
CA ALA A 14 3.53 -1.12 14.91
C ALA A 14 2.76 -2.27 14.23
N SER A 15 2.79 -2.33 12.89
CA SER A 15 2.27 -3.45 12.12
C SER A 15 2.99 -4.77 12.41
N TRP A 16 4.31 -4.73 12.53
CA TRP A 16 5.11 -5.92 12.83
C TRP A 16 4.86 -6.43 14.26
N GLN A 17 4.84 -5.53 15.24
CA GLN A 17 4.49 -5.87 16.63
C GLN A 17 3.06 -6.41 16.74
N ALA A 18 2.11 -5.81 16.01
CA ALA A 18 0.76 -6.31 15.90
C ALA A 18 0.73 -7.73 15.34
N LEU A 19 1.48 -8.02 14.25
CA LEU A 19 1.58 -9.39 13.74
C LEU A 19 2.12 -10.36 14.80
N GLY A 20 3.14 -9.95 15.56
CA GLY A 20 3.67 -10.77 16.67
C GLY A 20 2.59 -11.11 17.70
N ARG A 21 1.74 -10.14 18.05
CA ARG A 21 0.62 -10.36 18.98
C ARG A 21 -0.49 -11.24 18.39
N VAL A 22 -0.82 -11.06 17.10
CA VAL A 22 -1.71 -11.97 16.35
C VAL A 22 -1.18 -13.40 16.44
N ALA A 23 0.13 -13.60 16.22
CA ALA A 23 0.75 -14.92 16.27
C ALA A 23 0.77 -15.53 17.68
N SER A 24 0.83 -14.72 18.74
CA SER A 24 0.70 -15.19 20.12
C SER A 24 -0.73 -15.60 20.51
N GLY A 25 -1.73 -15.24 19.70
CA GLY A 25 -3.10 -15.73 19.84
C GLY A 25 -3.88 -15.14 21.03
N ASP A 26 -3.53 -13.93 21.50
CA ASP A 26 -4.33 -13.24 22.53
C ASP A 26 -5.72 -12.86 21.98
N PRO A 27 -6.81 -13.49 22.44
CA PRO A 27 -8.14 -13.24 21.91
C PRO A 27 -8.62 -11.81 22.19
N ALA A 28 -8.09 -11.14 23.21
CA ALA A 28 -8.49 -9.79 23.59
C ALA A 28 -7.98 -8.72 22.60
N THR A 29 -6.84 -8.96 21.95
CA THR A 29 -6.22 -7.98 21.04
C THR A 29 -6.26 -8.39 19.58
N LEU A 30 -6.59 -9.66 19.28
CA LEU A 30 -6.56 -10.23 17.93
C LEU A 30 -7.25 -9.37 16.87
N VAL A 31 -8.46 -8.87 17.15
CA VAL A 31 -9.20 -8.03 16.18
C VAL A 31 -8.48 -6.71 15.90
N CYS A 32 -7.95 -6.08 16.94
CA CYS A 32 -7.21 -4.84 16.82
C CYS A 32 -5.91 -5.06 16.03
N ASP A 33 -5.15 -6.09 16.40
CA ASP A 33 -3.87 -6.38 15.79
C ASP A 33 -4.01 -6.81 14.32
N CYS A 34 -5.01 -7.65 14.00
CA CYS A 34 -5.33 -7.99 12.61
C CYS A 34 -5.74 -6.76 11.79
N THR A 35 -6.54 -5.86 12.38
CA THR A 35 -6.96 -4.61 11.73
C THR A 35 -5.76 -3.73 11.41
N ILE A 36 -4.85 -3.57 12.37
CA ILE A 36 -3.59 -2.85 12.19
C ILE A 36 -2.83 -3.46 11.00
N VAL A 37 -2.54 -4.76 11.02
CA VAL A 37 -1.75 -5.40 9.95
C VAL A 37 -2.34 -5.19 8.56
N LEU A 38 -3.66 -5.30 8.42
CA LEU A 38 -4.34 -5.16 7.12
C LEU A 38 -4.41 -3.71 6.64
N VAL A 39 -4.68 -2.75 7.52
CA VAL A 39 -4.58 -1.31 7.18
C VAL A 39 -3.18 -0.99 6.67
N PHE A 40 -2.17 -1.55 7.32
CA PHE A 40 -0.78 -1.40 6.93
C PHE A 40 -0.43 -2.03 5.58
N ALA A 41 -1.02 -3.17 5.25
CA ALA A 41 -0.88 -3.76 3.93
C ALA A 41 -1.38 -2.80 2.83
N GLY A 42 -2.49 -2.10 3.08
CA GLY A 42 -3.01 -1.06 2.19
C GLY A 42 -2.06 0.14 2.04
N PHE A 43 -1.57 0.67 3.18
CA PHE A 43 -0.61 1.78 3.16
C PHE A 43 0.71 1.41 2.49
N TYR A 44 1.18 0.17 2.64
CA TYR A 44 2.38 -0.32 1.97
C TYR A 44 2.24 -0.26 0.45
N ILE A 45 1.09 -0.68 -0.10
CA ILE A 45 0.79 -0.55 -1.53
C ILE A 45 0.76 0.93 -1.91
N GLU A 46 0.02 1.75 -1.15
CA GLU A 46 -0.15 3.17 -1.46
C GLU A 46 1.17 3.95 -1.47
N ALA A 47 2.04 3.73 -0.49
CA ALA A 47 3.35 4.39 -0.39
C ALA A 47 4.26 4.06 -1.59
N ASN A 48 4.33 2.78 -1.97
CA ASN A 48 5.13 2.36 -3.13
C ASN A 48 4.55 2.93 -4.43
N LEU A 49 3.22 2.95 -4.55
CA LEU A 49 2.56 3.52 -5.71
C LEU A 49 2.75 5.04 -5.79
N ASN A 50 2.73 5.76 -4.66
CA ASN A 50 3.06 7.19 -4.61
C ASN A 50 4.48 7.44 -5.09
N HIS A 51 5.45 6.63 -4.64
CA HIS A 51 6.86 6.73 -5.07
C HIS A 51 7.01 6.50 -6.58
N ILE A 52 6.36 5.46 -7.11
CA ILE A 52 6.35 5.17 -8.55
C ILE A 52 5.73 6.32 -9.33
N VAL A 53 4.54 6.78 -8.92
CA VAL A 53 3.83 7.90 -9.56
C VAL A 53 4.69 9.16 -9.53
N ALA A 54 5.28 9.53 -8.40
CA ALA A 54 6.16 10.70 -8.31
C ALA A 54 7.39 10.60 -9.23
N THR A 55 7.88 9.38 -9.45
CA THR A 55 9.02 9.14 -10.35
C THR A 55 8.63 9.22 -11.83
N LEU A 56 7.43 8.74 -12.18
CA LEU A 56 6.90 8.67 -13.55
C LEU A 56 6.23 9.98 -14.00
N ASP A 57 5.50 10.65 -13.12
CA ASP A 57 4.74 11.88 -13.39
C ASP A 57 5.55 13.13 -13.07
N ARG A 58 6.75 13.25 -13.66
CA ARG A 58 7.67 14.37 -13.40
C ARG A 58 7.08 15.73 -13.77
N GLU A 59 6.11 15.74 -14.69
CA GLU A 59 5.41 16.94 -15.15
C GLU A 59 4.18 17.27 -14.28
N GLY A 60 3.82 16.41 -13.33
CA GLY A 60 2.68 16.63 -12.43
C GLY A 60 1.32 16.55 -13.13
N LYS A 61 1.22 15.91 -14.29
CA LYS A 61 -0.02 15.81 -15.08
C LYS A 61 -1.12 15.11 -14.30
N LEU A 62 -0.79 14.05 -13.54
CA LEU A 62 -1.75 13.39 -12.68
C LEU A 62 -2.20 14.34 -11.57
N ALA A 63 -1.27 15.06 -10.93
CA ALA A 63 -1.60 16.03 -9.90
C ALA A 63 -2.51 17.16 -10.43
N GLU A 64 -2.31 17.61 -11.67
CA GLU A 64 -3.17 18.59 -12.35
C GLU A 64 -4.56 18.03 -12.65
N LEU A 65 -4.63 16.82 -13.21
CA LEU A 65 -5.86 16.09 -13.54
C LEU A 65 -6.82 15.97 -12.34
N LEU A 66 -6.25 15.90 -11.13
CA LEU A 66 -6.96 15.55 -9.92
C LEU A 66 -7.41 16.75 -9.07
N ARG A 67 -6.89 17.97 -9.31
CA ARG A 67 -7.23 19.14 -8.47
C ARG A 67 -8.73 19.45 -8.51
N PRO A 68 -9.38 19.70 -7.35
CA PRO A 68 -8.81 19.91 -6.00
C PRO A 68 -8.68 18.64 -5.12
N LYS A 69 -8.94 17.43 -5.65
CA LYS A 69 -8.92 16.19 -4.86
C LYS A 69 -7.57 15.48 -4.97
N SER A 70 -7.09 14.88 -3.88
CA SER A 70 -5.98 13.93 -3.97
C SER A 70 -6.48 12.60 -4.55
N PRO A 71 -5.71 11.89 -5.39
CA PRO A 71 -6.16 10.62 -5.94
C PRO A 71 -6.28 9.58 -4.82
N GLY A 72 -7.37 8.82 -4.83
CA GLY A 72 -7.47 7.62 -4.03
C GLY A 72 -6.53 6.52 -4.56
N LEU A 73 -6.21 5.55 -3.71
CA LEU A 73 -5.36 4.41 -4.03
C LEU A 73 -5.75 3.71 -5.36
N GLN A 74 -7.05 3.48 -5.59
CA GLN A 74 -7.54 2.87 -6.83
C GLN A 74 -7.27 3.73 -8.07
N GLN A 75 -7.39 5.05 -7.98
CA GLN A 75 -7.13 5.96 -9.10
C GLN A 75 -5.65 6.02 -9.44
N LYS A 76 -4.78 6.02 -8.42
CA LYS A 76 -3.32 5.91 -8.62
C LYS A 76 -2.97 4.61 -9.35
N LEU A 77 -3.63 3.49 -8.98
CA LEU A 77 -3.35 2.18 -9.56
C LEU A 77 -3.87 2.11 -11.01
N ALA A 78 -5.05 2.66 -11.27
CA ALA A 78 -5.62 2.81 -12.60
C ALA A 78 -4.71 3.63 -13.51
N TRP A 79 -4.21 4.77 -13.03
CA TRP A 79 -3.30 5.61 -13.79
C TRP A 79 -1.99 4.89 -14.10
N PHE A 80 -1.39 4.22 -13.10
CA PHE A 80 -0.18 3.44 -13.29
C PHE A 80 -0.37 2.35 -14.35
N TYR A 81 -1.49 1.62 -14.27
CA TYR A 81 -1.82 0.58 -15.24
C TYR A 81 -1.93 1.14 -16.65
N LEU A 82 -2.68 2.24 -16.83
CA LEU A 82 -2.82 2.86 -18.15
C LEU A 82 -1.48 3.34 -18.69
N LYS A 83 -0.63 3.93 -17.83
CA LYS A 83 0.67 4.47 -18.23
C LYS A 83 1.67 3.38 -18.62
N CYS A 84 1.79 2.32 -17.82
CA CYS A 84 2.85 1.33 -17.97
C CYS A 84 2.43 0.06 -18.72
N VAL A 85 1.16 -0.33 -18.63
CA VAL A 85 0.64 -1.55 -19.32
C VAL A 85 0.02 -1.18 -20.66
N ASP A 86 -1.00 -0.32 -20.65
CA ASP A 86 -1.73 0.04 -21.88
C ASP A 86 -1.01 1.14 -22.68
N ARG A 87 0.03 1.76 -22.10
CA ARG A 87 0.83 2.87 -22.69
C ARG A 87 -0.03 4.05 -23.17
N MET A 88 -1.09 4.33 -22.43
CA MET A 88 -2.03 5.41 -22.68
C MET A 88 -1.73 6.60 -21.78
N ASP A 89 -1.76 7.81 -22.35
CA ASP A 89 -1.80 9.02 -21.56
C ASP A 89 -3.23 9.29 -21.07
N VAL A 90 -3.35 9.47 -19.76
CA VAL A 90 -4.63 9.81 -19.11
C VAL A 90 -4.83 11.32 -19.22
N THR A 91 -5.86 11.71 -19.96
CA THR A 91 -6.23 13.13 -20.15
C THR A 91 -7.46 13.52 -19.35
N GLU A 92 -8.26 12.52 -18.92
CA GLU A 92 -9.50 12.77 -18.20
C GLU A 92 -9.70 11.85 -16.99
N MET A 93 -10.26 12.42 -15.92
CA MET A 93 -10.54 11.71 -14.67
C MET A 93 -11.48 10.51 -14.82
N HIS A 94 -12.45 10.58 -15.73
CA HIS A 94 -13.43 9.52 -15.90
C HIS A 94 -12.78 8.20 -16.39
N GLN A 95 -11.64 8.29 -17.10
CA GLN A 95 -10.89 7.12 -17.58
C GLN A 95 -10.37 6.27 -16.42
N LEU A 96 -10.05 6.90 -15.27
CA LEU A 96 -9.57 6.20 -14.07
C LEU A 96 -10.69 5.50 -13.29
N GLY A 97 -11.94 5.85 -13.57
CA GLY A 97 -13.14 5.27 -12.95
C GLY A 97 -13.84 4.23 -13.82
N ASP A 98 -13.32 3.92 -15.01
CA ASP A 98 -13.95 3.01 -15.96
C ASP A 98 -14.11 1.59 -15.37
N LYS A 99 -15.31 1.03 -15.45
CA LYS A 99 -15.61 -0.27 -14.83
C LYS A 99 -14.81 -1.41 -15.44
N ALA A 100 -14.53 -1.37 -16.74
CA ALA A 100 -13.75 -2.40 -17.41
C ALA A 100 -12.26 -2.30 -17.03
N LEU A 101 -11.73 -1.09 -16.87
CA LEU A 101 -10.40 -0.87 -16.28
C LEU A 101 -10.33 -1.43 -14.86
N LEU A 102 -11.30 -1.11 -13.99
CA LEU A 102 -11.32 -1.61 -12.62
C LEU A 102 -11.45 -3.14 -12.54
N ALA A 103 -12.13 -3.77 -13.51
CA ALA A 103 -12.13 -5.23 -13.64
C ALA A 103 -10.73 -5.75 -13.97
N ARG A 104 -10.06 -5.18 -14.98
CA ARG A 104 -8.68 -5.55 -15.36
C ARG A 104 -7.68 -5.38 -14.22
N LEU A 105 -7.82 -4.34 -13.40
CA LEU A 105 -6.96 -4.14 -12.23
C LEU A 105 -7.05 -5.31 -11.23
N ARG A 106 -8.23 -5.91 -11.06
CA ARG A 106 -8.40 -7.07 -10.16
C ARG A 106 -7.72 -8.32 -10.69
N ASP A 107 -7.69 -8.49 -12.02
CA ASP A 107 -7.03 -9.61 -12.66
C ASP A 107 -5.50 -9.46 -12.60
N VAL A 108 -5.00 -8.24 -12.81
CA VAL A 108 -3.56 -7.93 -12.84
C VAL A 108 -2.96 -7.86 -11.44
N PHE A 109 -3.75 -7.40 -10.46
CA PHE A 109 -3.35 -7.28 -9.05
C PHE A 109 -4.26 -8.09 -8.12
N PRO A 110 -4.17 -9.43 -8.14
CA PRO A 110 -4.97 -10.29 -7.27
C PRO A 110 -4.82 -9.92 -5.79
N GLY A 111 -5.95 -9.83 -5.08
CA GLY A 111 -5.99 -9.43 -3.68
C GLY A 111 -6.07 -7.92 -3.42
N PHE A 112 -5.85 -7.07 -4.43
CA PHE A 112 -5.97 -5.62 -4.27
C PHE A 112 -7.37 -5.21 -3.79
N GLY A 113 -8.42 -5.79 -4.38
CA GLY A 113 -9.80 -5.49 -4.03
C GLY A 113 -10.12 -5.81 -2.56
N GLU A 114 -9.63 -6.93 -2.04
CA GLU A 114 -9.81 -7.33 -0.63
C GLU A 114 -9.16 -6.31 0.32
N ILE A 115 -7.90 -5.94 0.05
CA ILE A 115 -7.14 -4.97 0.86
C ILE A 115 -7.78 -3.57 0.78
N TYR A 116 -8.15 -3.13 -0.43
CA TYR A 116 -8.78 -1.84 -0.67
C TYR A 116 -10.13 -1.73 0.07
N ASN A 117 -10.99 -2.75 -0.08
CA ASN A 117 -12.29 -2.78 0.59
C ASN A 117 -12.13 -2.79 2.10
N PHE A 118 -11.21 -3.61 2.64
CA PHE A 118 -10.93 -3.63 4.07
C PHE A 118 -10.50 -2.26 4.61
N ARG A 119 -9.51 -1.62 3.96
CA ARG A 119 -9.06 -0.27 4.35
C ARG A 119 -10.21 0.74 4.29
N ASN A 120 -11.01 0.68 3.24
CA ASN A 120 -12.15 1.58 3.06
C ASN A 120 -13.20 1.34 4.15
N ASP A 121 -13.50 0.11 4.50
CA ASP A 121 -14.43 -0.23 5.57
C ASP A 121 -13.96 0.32 6.91
N VAL A 122 -12.69 0.12 7.24
CA VAL A 122 -12.08 0.67 8.47
C VAL A 122 -12.18 2.20 8.50
N ALA A 123 -11.91 2.87 7.39
CA ALA A 123 -12.03 4.33 7.29
C ALA A 123 -13.47 4.84 7.52
N HIS A 124 -14.48 3.99 7.28
CA HIS A 124 -15.89 4.28 7.56
C HIS A 124 -16.36 3.71 8.92
N GLY A 125 -15.44 3.29 9.79
CA GLY A 125 -15.76 2.75 11.11
C GLY A 125 -16.35 1.34 11.08
N ARG A 126 -16.19 0.59 9.98
CA ARG A 126 -16.63 -0.80 9.84
C ARG A 126 -15.43 -1.74 9.96
N ILE A 127 -15.52 -2.71 10.86
CA ILE A 127 -14.48 -3.75 11.03
C ILE A 127 -15.09 -5.10 10.67
N ASP A 128 -14.62 -5.68 9.57
CA ASP A 128 -14.96 -7.06 9.21
C ASP A 128 -14.19 -8.03 10.11
N ARG A 129 -14.90 -8.60 11.08
CA ARG A 129 -14.33 -9.57 12.03
C ARG A 129 -13.95 -10.90 11.39
N THR A 130 -14.47 -11.22 10.20
CA THR A 130 -14.13 -12.48 9.52
C THR A 130 -12.69 -12.46 9.02
N LEU A 131 -12.19 -11.28 8.66
CA LEU A 131 -10.79 -11.05 8.24
C LEU A 131 -9.83 -10.91 9.42
N ALA A 132 -10.36 -10.81 10.64
CA ALA A 132 -9.59 -10.68 11.87
C ALA A 132 -9.08 -12.03 12.40
N ASN A 133 -8.49 -12.85 11.52
CA ASN A 133 -7.85 -14.10 11.88
C ASN A 133 -6.41 -14.16 11.33
N PRO A 134 -5.50 -14.91 11.98
CA PRO A 134 -4.08 -14.94 11.59
C PRO A 134 -3.82 -15.37 10.14
N ASP A 135 -4.59 -16.32 9.63
CA ASP A 135 -4.39 -16.91 8.30
C ASP A 135 -4.75 -15.91 7.20
N SER A 136 -5.93 -15.30 7.29
CA SER A 136 -6.37 -14.26 6.33
C SER A 136 -5.44 -13.04 6.37
N VAL A 137 -4.98 -12.64 7.55
CA VAL A 137 -4.02 -11.54 7.69
C VAL A 137 -2.69 -11.85 7.00
N THR A 138 -2.17 -13.06 7.20
CA THR A 138 -0.92 -13.51 6.59
C THR A 138 -1.05 -13.60 5.07
N GLU A 139 -2.18 -14.12 4.58
CA GLU A 139 -2.49 -14.21 3.16
C GLU A 139 -2.55 -12.81 2.50
N LEU A 140 -3.33 -11.89 3.07
CA LEU A 140 -3.49 -10.53 2.55
C LEU A 140 -2.19 -9.74 2.61
N ARG A 141 -1.39 -9.90 3.66
CA ARG A 141 -0.05 -9.30 3.73
C ARG A 141 0.86 -9.85 2.62
N THR A 142 0.77 -11.14 2.32
CA THR A 142 1.54 -11.76 1.24
C THR A 142 1.07 -11.27 -0.13
N LYS A 143 -0.24 -11.14 -0.34
CA LYS A 143 -0.83 -10.50 -1.54
C LYS A 143 -0.32 -9.07 -1.71
N ALA A 144 -0.28 -8.26 -0.65
CA ALA A 144 0.25 -6.89 -0.70
C ALA A 144 1.71 -6.82 -1.16
N LYS A 145 2.57 -7.71 -0.63
CA LYS A 145 3.98 -7.83 -1.08
C LYS A 145 4.07 -8.19 -2.56
N ARG A 146 3.25 -9.12 -3.03
CA ARG A 146 3.21 -9.54 -4.45
C ARG A 146 2.72 -8.40 -5.35
N ILE A 147 1.72 -7.64 -4.93
CA ILE A 147 1.24 -6.45 -5.66
C ILE A 147 2.38 -5.45 -5.82
N VAL A 148 3.07 -5.08 -4.74
CA VAL A 148 4.20 -4.14 -4.82
C VAL A 148 5.31 -4.68 -5.71
N GLN A 149 5.69 -5.95 -5.56
CA GLN A 149 6.65 -6.59 -6.45
C GLN A 149 6.25 -6.43 -7.93
N LYS A 150 4.98 -6.71 -8.24
CA LYS A 150 4.43 -6.62 -9.60
C LYS A 150 4.40 -5.21 -10.15
N LEU A 151 4.15 -4.19 -9.31
CA LEU A 151 4.22 -2.78 -9.71
C LEU A 151 5.62 -2.42 -10.24
N PHE A 152 6.68 -2.81 -9.52
CA PHE A 152 8.04 -2.53 -9.96
C PHE A 152 8.45 -3.34 -11.20
N GLU A 153 7.99 -4.59 -11.32
CA GLU A 153 8.22 -5.40 -12.54
C GLU A 153 7.58 -4.74 -13.75
N ILE A 154 6.31 -4.32 -13.65
CA ILE A 154 5.60 -3.64 -14.74
C ILE A 154 6.30 -2.32 -15.10
N ALA A 155 6.76 -1.55 -14.11
CA ALA A 155 7.50 -0.32 -14.36
C ALA A 155 8.80 -0.59 -15.14
N LEU A 156 9.55 -1.62 -14.72
CA LEU A 156 10.79 -2.03 -15.38
C LEU A 156 10.53 -2.51 -16.82
N ASP A 157 9.51 -3.34 -17.03
CA ASP A 157 9.09 -3.83 -18.36
C ASP A 157 8.65 -2.68 -19.28
N ALA A 158 8.12 -1.60 -18.70
CA ALA A 158 7.79 -0.36 -19.42
C ALA A 158 9.01 0.54 -19.70
N GLY A 159 10.22 0.15 -19.27
CA GLY A 159 11.47 0.88 -19.46
C GLY A 159 11.80 1.86 -18.34
N HIS A 160 11.14 1.75 -17.18
CA HIS A 160 11.37 2.62 -16.03
C HIS A 160 12.05 1.84 -14.89
N ASP A 161 13.36 2.04 -14.75
CA ASP A 161 14.11 1.52 -13.61
C ASP A 161 13.93 2.44 -12.39
N ILE A 162 12.96 2.09 -11.54
CA ILE A 162 12.60 2.85 -10.34
C ILE A 162 13.19 2.15 -9.11
N PRO A 163 14.12 2.78 -8.37
CA PRO A 163 14.69 2.17 -7.18
C PRO A 163 13.62 1.97 -6.11
N ARG A 164 13.64 0.81 -5.45
CA ARG A 164 12.78 0.52 -4.31
C ARG A 164 13.29 1.26 -3.07
N LEU A 165 12.65 2.37 -2.73
CA LEU A 165 13.00 3.12 -1.52
C LEU A 165 12.31 2.58 -0.26
N VAL A 166 11.16 1.91 -0.40
CA VAL A 166 10.35 1.46 0.74
C VAL A 166 10.34 -0.06 0.83
N THR A 167 11.24 -0.61 1.65
CA THR A 167 11.22 -2.04 1.99
C THR A 167 10.78 -2.22 3.45
N TYR A 168 10.07 -3.32 3.73
CA TYR A 168 9.75 -3.72 5.11
C TYR A 168 11.01 -3.81 5.98
N GLN A 169 12.15 -4.20 5.39
CA GLN A 169 13.41 -4.41 6.10
C GLN A 169 14.09 -3.08 6.46
N MET A 170 14.07 -2.08 5.58
CA MET A 170 14.55 -0.72 5.88
C MET A 170 13.69 -0.06 6.96
N ALA A 171 12.39 -0.34 7.00
CA ALA A 171 11.48 0.17 8.03
C ALA A 171 11.60 -0.54 9.40
N VAL A 172 12.13 -1.77 9.45
CA VAL A 172 12.35 -2.51 10.71
C VAL A 172 13.76 -2.26 11.26
N SER A 173 14.75 -2.02 10.40
CA SER A 173 16.17 -1.87 10.81
C SER A 173 16.48 -0.49 11.41
N SER A 174 15.71 0.55 11.08
CA SER A 174 15.90 1.92 11.60
C SER A 174 15.50 2.11 13.07
N GLU A 175 14.76 1.16 13.67
CA GLU A 175 14.43 1.16 15.10
C GLU A 175 15.55 0.57 15.97
N GLN A 176 16.29 -0.43 15.46
CA GLN A 176 17.40 -1.03 16.19
C GLN A 176 18.57 -0.06 16.37
N SER A 177 18.75 0.86 15.41
CA SER A 177 19.76 1.91 15.47
C SER A 177 19.34 3.10 16.36
N THR A 178 18.04 3.33 16.58
CA THR A 178 17.57 4.37 17.51
C THR A 178 17.48 3.89 18.96
N GLN A 179 17.29 2.58 19.20
CA GLN A 179 17.39 1.99 20.54
C GLN A 179 18.84 1.80 21.04
N GLY A 180 19.84 1.92 20.17
CA GLY A 180 21.26 1.79 20.53
C GLY A 180 21.96 3.07 21.01
N THR A 181 21.27 4.22 21.02
CA THR A 181 21.86 5.54 21.35
C THR A 181 21.40 6.14 22.67
N THR A 182 20.57 5.45 23.45
CA THR A 182 20.07 5.96 24.75
C THR A 182 20.79 5.39 25.98
N ASP A 183 21.78 4.51 25.79
CA ASP A 183 22.64 3.98 26.85
C ASP A 183 24.11 4.30 26.58
N ALA A 184 24.46 5.60 26.63
CA ALA A 184 25.85 6.02 26.76
C ALA A 184 25.93 7.41 27.40
N GLY A 185 26.03 7.42 28.75
CA GLY A 185 26.77 8.42 29.53
C GLY A 185 26.15 9.79 29.70
#